data_AF-A0A9X4MYK2-F1
#
_entry.id   AF-A0A9X4MYK2-F1
#
_cell.length_a   1.000
_cell.length_b   1.000
_cell.length_c   1.000
_cell.angle_alpha   90.00
_cell.angle_beta   90.00
_cell.angle_gamma   90.00
#
_symmetry.space_group_name_H-M   'P 1'
#
loop_
_entity.id
_entity.type
_entity.pdbx_description
1 polymer ?
#
loop_
_entity_poly.entity_id
_entity_poly.type
_entity_poly.pdbx_seq_one_letter_code
_entity_poly.pdbx_strand_id
1 'polypeptide(L)'
;AEDSAPKTAVPEVAPKTAEKPKLDFATKERKVEEALPIKEEIRYDASLALGKSYLLQEGKAGKKVSVYQDVIVDGKVVATNLLSETVVEGQNRILVKGSLEMKKEEVKTTPSVQSNPTMSQKGAPSANKATLPATGEQRNNLTLVGLGLAGISLAVVATAINKKSKDQI
;
A
#
# COMPACT_ATOMS: atom_id res chain seq x y z
N ALA A 1 30.98 -41.48 83.36
CA ALA A 1 30.04 -40.98 82.34
C ALA A 1 30.77 -39.87 81.59
N GLU A 2 30.99 -40.04 80.29
CA GLU A 2 31.76 -39.11 79.48
C GLU A 2 30.83 -38.34 78.55
N ASP A 3 30.78 -37.03 78.70
CA ASP A 3 29.91 -36.15 77.92
C ASP A 3 30.52 -35.89 76.52
N SER A 4 30.11 -36.72 75.55
CA SER A 4 30.62 -36.68 74.18
C SER A 4 29.75 -35.80 73.28
N ALA A 5 29.75 -34.49 73.55
CA ALA A 5 29.11 -33.51 72.66
C ALA A 5 29.81 -33.48 71.28
N PRO A 6 29.06 -33.59 70.15
CA PRO A 6 29.66 -33.59 68.81
C PRO A 6 30.21 -32.20 68.46
N LYS A 7 31.52 -32.12 68.20
CA LYS A 7 32.16 -30.88 67.73
C LYS A 7 31.83 -30.63 66.25
N THR A 8 30.78 -29.86 66.00
CA THR A 8 30.45 -29.35 64.66
C THR A 8 31.56 -28.45 64.14
N ALA A 9 32.44 -28.98 63.29
CA ALA A 9 33.49 -28.21 62.65
C ALA A 9 32.88 -27.26 61.61
N VAL A 10 32.79 -25.97 61.94
CA VAL A 10 32.47 -24.91 60.97
C VAL A 10 33.65 -24.77 60.01
N PRO A 11 33.45 -24.82 58.68
CA PRO A 11 34.56 -24.65 57.74
C PRO A 11 35.07 -23.20 57.76
N GLU A 12 36.30 -23.02 58.23
CA GLU A 12 36.97 -21.72 58.37
C GLU A 12 37.27 -21.03 57.03
N VAL A 13 37.26 -21.79 55.93
CA VAL A 13 37.48 -21.29 54.57
C VAL A 13 36.15 -21.05 53.86
N ALA A 14 35.69 -19.79 53.86
CA ALA A 14 34.65 -19.35 52.93
C ALA A 14 35.11 -19.55 51.47
N PRO A 15 34.24 -19.97 50.53
CA PRO A 15 34.61 -20.19 49.14
C PRO A 15 35.01 -18.86 48.47
N LYS A 16 36.32 -18.65 48.27
CA LYS A 16 36.90 -17.37 47.85
C LYS A 16 36.71 -17.00 46.37
N THR A 17 35.97 -17.81 45.60
CA THR A 17 35.65 -17.52 44.20
C THR A 17 34.18 -17.81 43.94
N ALA A 18 33.36 -16.76 43.98
CA ALA A 18 32.05 -16.78 43.34
C ALA A 18 32.27 -16.64 41.83
N GLU A 19 32.40 -17.77 41.12
CA GLU A 19 32.42 -17.76 39.66
C GLU A 19 31.10 -17.16 39.15
N LYS A 20 31.17 -15.99 38.53
CA LYS A 20 30.01 -15.46 37.81
C LYS A 20 29.74 -16.38 36.63
N PRO A 21 28.50 -16.88 36.44
CA PRO A 21 28.17 -17.73 35.31
C PRO A 21 28.47 -16.96 34.01
N LYS A 22 29.41 -17.48 33.23
CA LYS A 22 29.72 -16.95 31.90
C LYS A 22 28.65 -17.45 30.94
N LEU A 23 27.85 -16.54 30.41
CA LEU A 23 26.88 -16.85 29.37
C LEU A 23 27.56 -16.74 28.00
N ASP A 24 27.79 -17.87 27.35
CA ASP A 24 28.26 -17.88 25.96
C ASP A 24 27.06 -17.63 25.03
N PHE A 25 27.14 -16.55 24.25
CA PHE A 25 26.11 -16.12 23.30
C PHE A 25 26.72 -15.79 21.94
N ALA A 26 25.94 -15.96 20.88
CA ALA A 26 26.26 -15.50 19.54
C ALA A 26 25.30 -14.39 19.13
N THR A 27 25.72 -13.53 18.19
CA THR A 27 24.83 -12.57 17.53
C THR A 27 24.71 -12.88 16.04
N LYS A 28 23.54 -12.63 15.46
CA LYS A 28 23.29 -12.82 14.03
C LYS A 28 22.47 -11.67 13.48
N GLU A 29 22.95 -11.07 12.40
CA GLU A 29 22.17 -10.07 11.66
C GLU A 29 21.16 -10.72 10.72
N ARG A 30 19.96 -10.11 10.63
CA ARG A 30 18.93 -10.42 9.65
C ARG A 30 18.41 -9.13 9.02
N LYS A 31 18.39 -9.10 7.69
CA LYS A 31 17.73 -8.04 6.93
C LYS A 31 16.32 -8.48 6.56
N VAL A 32 15.34 -7.61 6.78
CA VAL A 32 13.95 -7.77 6.34
C VAL A 32 13.63 -6.62 5.38
N GLU A 33 13.02 -6.92 4.24
CA GLU A 33 12.50 -5.91 3.31
C GLU A 33 10.98 -6.09 3.17
N GLU A 34 10.23 -5.04 3.48
CA GLU A 34 8.77 -4.95 3.40
C GLU A 34 8.37 -4.01 2.27
N ALA A 35 7.45 -4.41 1.41
CA ALA A 35 6.96 -3.58 0.31
C ALA A 35 5.90 -2.58 0.81
N LEU A 36 6.10 -1.29 0.54
CA LEU A 36 5.17 -0.24 0.94
C LEU A 36 4.08 -0.03 -0.11
N PRO A 37 2.82 0.25 0.30
CA PRO A 37 1.71 0.44 -0.62
C PRO A 37 1.95 1.63 -1.56
N ILE A 38 1.49 1.49 -2.81
CA ILE A 38 1.58 2.55 -3.82
C ILE A 38 0.57 3.65 -3.47
N LYS A 39 1.07 4.85 -3.17
CA LYS A 39 0.23 6.05 -2.97
C LYS A 39 -0.44 6.43 -4.30
N GLU A 40 -1.74 6.70 -4.29
CA GLU A 40 -2.47 7.20 -5.48
C GLU A 40 -2.71 8.71 -5.41
N GLU A 41 -2.49 9.38 -6.52
CA GLU A 41 -2.62 10.81 -6.72
C GLU A 41 -3.62 11.07 -7.86
N ILE A 42 -4.72 11.76 -7.54
CA ILE A 42 -5.73 12.14 -8.53
C ILE A 42 -5.36 13.50 -9.14
N ARG A 43 -5.27 13.56 -10.47
CA ARG A 43 -5.15 14.83 -11.21
C ARG A 43 -6.40 15.05 -12.05
N TYR A 44 -6.87 16.28 -12.12
CA TYR A 44 -8.02 16.66 -12.95
C TYR A 44 -7.55 17.31 -14.25
N ASP A 45 -8.17 16.92 -15.35
CA ASP A 45 -7.85 17.40 -16.70
C ASP A 45 -9.10 17.99 -17.35
N ALA A 46 -9.07 19.30 -17.58
CA ALA A 46 -10.17 20.06 -18.18
C ALA A 46 -10.26 19.92 -19.71
N SER A 47 -9.36 19.16 -20.36
CA SER A 47 -9.51 18.72 -21.75
C SER A 47 -10.16 17.34 -21.86
N LEU A 48 -10.09 16.54 -20.79
CA LEU A 48 -10.68 15.20 -20.74
C LEU A 48 -12.14 15.26 -20.24
N ALA A 49 -13.02 14.53 -20.93
CA ALA A 49 -14.45 14.46 -20.63
C ALA A 49 -14.75 13.96 -19.20
N LEU A 50 -15.73 14.61 -18.54
CA LEU A 50 -16.23 14.19 -17.23
C LEU A 50 -16.62 12.71 -17.24
N GLY A 51 -16.14 11.95 -16.25
CA GLY A 51 -16.37 10.51 -16.15
C GLY A 51 -15.45 9.64 -17.03
N LYS A 52 -14.56 10.22 -17.84
CA LYS A 52 -13.40 9.52 -18.40
C LYS A 52 -12.20 9.63 -17.45
N SER A 53 -11.34 8.63 -17.48
CA SER A 53 -10.06 8.61 -16.76
C SER A 53 -9.03 7.79 -17.51
N TYR A 54 -7.75 8.07 -17.27
CA TYR A 54 -6.64 7.26 -17.74
C TYR A 54 -5.48 7.29 -16.73
N LEU A 55 -4.63 6.27 -16.81
CA LEU A 55 -3.47 6.11 -15.93
C LEU A 55 -2.28 6.82 -16.56
N LEU A 56 -1.84 7.93 -15.98
CA LEU A 56 -0.66 8.69 -16.44
C LEU A 56 0.65 8.08 -15.91
N GLN A 57 0.58 7.44 -14.74
CA GLN A 57 1.71 6.75 -14.11
C GLN A 57 1.18 5.59 -13.27
N GLU A 58 1.68 4.37 -13.47
CA GLU A 58 1.22 3.20 -12.71
C GLU A 58 1.63 3.25 -11.23
N GLY A 59 2.71 3.97 -10.94
CA GLY A 59 3.38 3.99 -9.65
C GLY A 59 4.28 2.76 -9.44
N LYS A 60 5.04 2.79 -8.34
CA LYS A 60 5.94 1.71 -7.92
C LYS A 60 5.92 1.64 -6.39
N ALA A 61 5.90 0.43 -5.84
CA ALA A 61 5.97 0.23 -4.40
C ALA A 61 7.27 0.85 -3.84
N GLY A 62 7.16 1.53 -2.71
CA GLY A 62 8.32 1.84 -1.89
C GLY A 62 8.77 0.58 -1.15
N LYS A 63 9.79 0.69 -0.30
CA LYS A 63 10.12 -0.38 0.64
C LYS A 63 10.66 0.13 1.96
N LYS A 64 10.29 -0.56 3.04
CA LYS A 64 10.86 -0.42 4.37
C LYS A 64 11.89 -1.54 4.55
N VAL A 65 13.12 -1.16 4.87
CA VAL A 65 14.23 -2.07 5.14
C VAL A 65 14.56 -1.98 6.62
N SER A 66 14.43 -3.10 7.33
CA SER A 66 14.76 -3.18 8.76
C SER A 66 15.88 -4.21 8.96
N VAL A 67 16.95 -3.78 9.63
CA VAL A 67 18.08 -4.66 10.01
C VAL A 67 17.96 -4.99 11.49
N TYR A 68 17.89 -6.27 11.79
CA TYR A 68 17.78 -6.80 13.15
C TYR A 68 19.05 -7.56 13.53
N GLN A 69 19.39 -7.52 14.82
CA GLN A 69 20.36 -8.40 15.44
C GLN A 69 19.63 -9.34 16.41
N ASP A 70 19.66 -10.63 16.10
CA ASP A 70 19.26 -11.67 17.05
C ASP A 70 20.42 -11.97 18.01
N VAL A 71 20.11 -12.08 19.29
CA VAL A 71 20.98 -12.65 20.32
C VAL A 71 20.60 -14.11 20.50
N ILE A 72 21.57 -15.01 20.37
CA ILE A 72 21.39 -16.46 20.34
C ILE A 72 22.13 -17.09 21.53
N VAL A 73 21.42 -17.86 22.35
CA VAL A 73 21.95 -18.64 23.48
C VAL A 73 21.45 -20.07 23.33
N ASP A 74 22.32 -21.06 23.51
CA ASP A 74 21.99 -22.49 23.34
C ASP A 74 21.27 -22.83 22.01
N GLY A 75 21.65 -22.13 20.93
CA GLY A 75 21.04 -22.25 19.60
C GLY A 75 19.64 -21.63 19.46
N LYS A 76 19.11 -20.96 20.48
CA LYS A 76 17.78 -20.31 20.50
C LYS A 76 17.94 -18.80 20.47
N VAL A 77 17.10 -18.10 19.69
CA VAL A 77 16.99 -16.64 19.77
C VAL A 77 16.34 -16.27 21.10
N VAL A 78 17.04 -15.50 21.92
CA VAL A 78 16.56 -15.02 23.24
C VAL A 78 16.19 -13.54 23.25
N ALA A 79 16.71 -12.76 22.30
CA ALA A 79 16.30 -11.38 22.05
C ALA A 79 16.51 -11.01 20.58
N THR A 80 15.75 -10.04 20.09
CA THR A 80 15.92 -9.45 18.75
C THR A 80 15.91 -7.93 18.88
N ASN A 81 17.03 -7.29 18.55
CA ASN A 81 17.21 -5.84 18.57
C ASN A 81 17.05 -5.27 17.16
N LEU A 82 16.33 -4.16 17.00
CA LEU A 82 16.34 -3.38 15.75
C LEU A 82 17.61 -2.53 15.71
N LEU A 83 18.50 -2.76 14.74
CA LEU A 83 19.72 -1.97 14.56
C LEU A 83 19.46 -0.73 13.69
N SER A 84 18.69 -0.87 12.62
CA SER A 84 18.33 0.23 11.74
C SER A 84 17.02 0.00 11.01
N GLU A 85 16.36 1.10 10.67
CA GLU A 85 15.21 1.14 9.78
C GLU A 85 15.47 2.19 8.68
N THR A 86 15.11 1.88 7.44
CA THR A 86 15.31 2.77 6.30
C THR A 86 14.11 2.64 5.35
N VAL A 87 13.40 3.75 5.17
CA VAL A 87 12.29 3.84 4.21
C VAL A 87 12.83 4.38 2.88
N VAL A 88 12.67 3.61 1.82
CA VAL A 88 12.85 4.04 0.43
C VAL A 88 11.47 4.33 -0.13
N GLU A 89 11.20 5.60 -0.42
CA GLU A 89 9.92 6.01 -1.02
C GLU A 89 9.70 5.39 -2.41
N GLY A 90 8.43 5.12 -2.71
CA GLY A 90 8.00 4.63 -4.02
C GLY A 90 7.74 5.74 -5.03
N GLN A 91 7.08 5.39 -6.13
CA GLN A 91 6.59 6.32 -7.13
C GLN A 91 5.05 6.35 -7.06
N ASN A 92 4.43 7.53 -6.95
CA ASN A 92 2.96 7.63 -6.90
C ASN A 92 2.30 7.04 -8.15
N ARG A 93 1.15 6.39 -7.98
CA ARG A 93 0.22 6.11 -9.06
C ARG A 93 -0.53 7.40 -9.40
N ILE A 94 -0.52 7.84 -10.65
CA ILE A 94 -1.20 9.08 -11.07
C ILE A 94 -2.38 8.71 -11.96
N LEU A 95 -3.59 8.88 -11.43
CA LEU A 95 -4.85 8.65 -12.13
C LEU A 95 -5.42 10.00 -12.57
N VAL A 96 -5.44 10.25 -13.88
CA VAL A 96 -6.05 11.46 -14.46
C VAL A 96 -7.55 11.22 -14.63
N LYS A 97 -8.36 12.17 -14.16
CA LYS A 97 -9.82 12.18 -14.30
C LYS A 97 -10.27 13.42 -15.07
N GLY A 98 -11.19 13.25 -15.99
CA GLY A 98 -11.72 14.36 -16.77
C GLY A 98 -12.66 15.24 -15.96
N SER A 99 -12.60 16.54 -16.20
CA SER A 99 -13.52 17.55 -15.64
C SER A 99 -14.26 18.36 -16.71
N LEU A 100 -14.05 18.07 -18.01
CA LEU A 100 -14.77 18.74 -19.09
C LEU A 100 -16.23 18.27 -19.16
N GLU A 101 -17.17 19.13 -18.80
CA GLU A 101 -18.59 18.87 -18.94
C GLU A 101 -18.99 18.79 -20.44
N MET A 102 -19.17 17.56 -20.93
CA MET A 102 -19.76 17.34 -22.24
C MET A 102 -21.24 17.75 -22.21
N LYS A 103 -21.54 18.95 -22.73
CA LYS A 103 -22.91 19.41 -22.96
C LYS A 103 -23.61 18.43 -23.92
N LYS A 104 -24.40 17.54 -23.35
CA LYS A 104 -25.10 16.46 -24.06
C LYS A 104 -26.12 17.04 -25.05
N GLU A 105 -25.81 17.01 -26.34
CA GLU A 105 -26.83 17.25 -27.37
C GLU A 105 -27.84 16.11 -27.37
N GLU A 106 -29.12 16.47 -27.25
CA GLU A 106 -30.24 15.53 -27.25
C GLU A 106 -30.59 15.14 -28.69
N VAL A 107 -29.85 14.18 -29.26
CA VAL A 107 -30.23 13.54 -30.52
C VAL A 107 -31.48 12.70 -30.29
N LYS A 108 -32.65 13.31 -30.51
CA LYS A 108 -33.96 12.66 -30.42
C LYS A 108 -34.06 11.50 -31.41
N THR A 109 -34.12 10.29 -30.89
CA THR A 109 -34.46 9.08 -31.65
C THR A 109 -35.85 8.61 -31.25
N THR A 110 -36.79 8.70 -32.18
CA THR A 110 -38.16 8.19 -32.01
C THR A 110 -38.18 6.66 -32.14
N PRO A 111 -39.01 5.94 -31.36
CA PRO A 111 -39.00 4.48 -31.34
C PRO A 111 -39.83 3.88 -32.48
N SER A 112 -39.39 2.74 -33.04
CA SER A 112 -40.23 1.89 -33.88
C SER A 112 -39.88 0.39 -33.78
N VAL A 113 -40.77 -0.36 -33.13
CA VAL A 113 -41.25 -1.71 -33.48
C VAL A 113 -40.22 -2.84 -33.79
N GLN A 114 -39.92 -3.62 -32.75
CA GLN A 114 -40.05 -5.10 -32.68
C GLN A 114 -39.41 -6.02 -33.76
N SER A 115 -38.51 -6.91 -33.32
CA SER A 115 -38.71 -8.39 -33.39
C SER A 115 -37.63 -9.18 -32.63
N ASN A 116 -37.95 -10.42 -32.24
CA ASN A 116 -37.12 -11.40 -31.52
C ASN A 116 -37.56 -12.82 -31.95
N PRO A 117 -36.68 -13.83 -32.03
CA PRO A 117 -36.79 -15.01 -31.13
C PRO A 117 -35.40 -15.70 -30.88
N THR A 118 -35.20 -16.84 -30.17
CA THR A 118 -36.07 -17.91 -29.61
C THR A 118 -35.33 -18.69 -28.49
N MET A 119 -36.08 -19.43 -27.64
CA MET A 119 -35.67 -20.69 -26.95
C MET A 119 -34.59 -20.67 -25.84
N SER A 120 -34.56 -21.59 -24.85
CA SER A 120 -35.60 -22.49 -24.28
C SER A 120 -35.06 -23.26 -23.05
N GLN A 121 -35.89 -23.50 -22.03
CA GLN A 121 -36.01 -24.82 -21.36
C GLN A 121 -37.27 -24.90 -20.46
N LYS A 122 -37.57 -26.09 -19.89
CA LYS A 122 -38.94 -26.56 -19.58
C LYS A 122 -39.10 -27.08 -18.15
N GLY A 123 -40.14 -26.63 -17.45
CA GLY A 123 -40.65 -27.22 -16.20
C GLY A 123 -41.98 -26.56 -15.79
N ALA A 124 -42.99 -27.35 -15.38
CA ALA A 124 -44.37 -26.91 -15.13
C ALA A 124 -45.14 -27.95 -14.27
N PRO A 125 -46.28 -27.63 -13.61
CA PRO A 125 -47.09 -26.40 -13.78
C PRO A 125 -47.49 -25.64 -12.48
N SER A 126 -48.20 -24.53 -12.68
CA SER A 126 -49.22 -23.96 -11.75
C SER A 126 -48.79 -23.21 -10.48
N ALA A 127 -48.11 -22.06 -10.64
CA ALA A 127 -48.42 -20.82 -9.89
C ALA A 127 -47.89 -19.60 -10.67
N ASN A 128 -48.55 -18.43 -10.56
CA ASN A 128 -48.33 -17.32 -11.49
C ASN A 128 -47.07 -16.47 -11.18
N LYS A 129 -46.20 -16.30 -12.19
CA LYS A 129 -45.14 -15.28 -12.32
C LYS A 129 -45.57 -14.26 -13.39
N ALA A 130 -45.09 -13.01 -13.50
CA ALA A 130 -44.36 -12.05 -12.66
C ALA A 130 -44.38 -10.69 -13.46
N THR A 131 -43.72 -9.55 -13.18
CA THR A 131 -42.60 -9.12 -12.30
C THR A 131 -42.76 -7.61 -12.02
N LEU A 132 -42.16 -7.08 -10.95
CA LEU A 132 -41.90 -5.64 -10.75
C LEU A 132 -40.40 -5.42 -10.41
N PRO A 133 -39.78 -4.33 -10.90
CA PRO A 133 -39.43 -3.18 -10.04
C PRO A 133 -39.86 -1.83 -10.68
N ALA A 134 -40.24 -0.76 -9.97
CA ALA A 134 -39.53 0.03 -8.93
C ALA A 134 -38.26 0.73 -9.48
N THR A 135 -37.99 2.03 -9.26
CA THR A 135 -38.68 3.13 -8.53
C THR A 135 -38.27 4.46 -9.22
N GLY A 136 -39.07 5.53 -9.25
CA GLY A 136 -39.25 6.50 -8.15
C GLY A 136 -38.38 7.76 -8.38
N GLU A 137 -39.00 8.95 -8.54
CA GLU A 137 -38.27 10.22 -8.78
C GLU A 137 -37.42 10.68 -7.57
N GLN A 138 -36.27 11.29 -7.85
CA GLN A 138 -35.74 12.40 -7.04
C GLN A 138 -35.11 13.46 -7.95
N ARG A 139 -35.39 14.74 -7.67
CA ARG A 139 -34.78 15.91 -8.33
C ARG A 139 -33.70 16.48 -7.42
N ASN A 140 -32.60 16.96 -7.99
CA ASN A 140 -31.79 17.99 -7.33
C ASN A 140 -31.07 18.86 -8.37
N ASN A 141 -31.05 20.17 -8.13
CA ASN A 141 -30.62 21.20 -9.08
C ASN A 141 -29.42 21.98 -8.52
N LEU A 142 -28.23 21.75 -9.08
CA LEU A 142 -27.01 22.44 -8.65
C LEU A 142 -26.70 23.62 -9.57
N THR A 143 -26.56 24.81 -8.99
CA THR A 143 -26.39 26.08 -9.73
C THR A 143 -24.96 26.29 -10.20
N LEU A 144 -24.79 26.57 -11.49
CA LEU A 144 -23.52 26.93 -12.12
C LEU A 144 -23.07 28.36 -11.71
N VAL A 145 -21.84 28.51 -11.23
CA VAL A 145 -21.25 29.80 -10.84
C VAL A 145 -19.80 29.92 -11.31
N GLY A 146 -19.49 31.01 -12.04
CA GLY A 146 -18.14 31.60 -12.10
C GLY A 146 -17.13 31.02 -13.08
N LEU A 147 -16.96 31.66 -14.24
CA LEU A 147 -15.76 31.52 -15.08
C LEU A 147 -14.57 32.26 -14.46
N GLY A 148 -13.35 31.73 -14.63
CA GLY A 148 -12.12 32.36 -14.16
C GLY A 148 -10.86 31.78 -14.81
N LEU A 149 -10.62 32.10 -16.09
CA LEU A 149 -9.40 31.71 -16.80
C LEU A 149 -8.29 32.76 -16.62
N ALA A 150 -7.18 32.36 -15.99
CA ALA A 150 -5.92 33.09 -15.97
C ALA A 150 -4.80 32.14 -16.42
N GLY A 151 -4.25 32.37 -17.61
CA GLY A 151 -3.25 31.49 -18.22
C GLY A 151 -1.82 31.74 -17.72
N ILE A 152 -1.00 30.68 -17.72
CA ILE A 152 0.45 30.78 -17.51
C ILE A 152 1.15 30.12 -18.70
N SER A 153 1.81 30.93 -19.53
CA SER A 153 2.53 30.48 -20.73
C SER A 153 3.81 29.74 -20.35
N LEU A 154 3.91 28.46 -20.72
CA LEU A 154 5.03 27.59 -20.33
C LEU A 154 6.17 27.65 -21.36
N ALA A 155 7.15 28.52 -21.12
CA ALA A 155 8.33 28.65 -21.97
C ALA A 155 9.33 27.49 -21.73
N VAL A 156 9.56 26.67 -22.76
CA VAL A 156 10.49 25.52 -22.68
C VAL A 156 11.90 25.96 -23.10
N VAL A 157 12.79 26.11 -22.13
CA VAL A 157 14.23 26.27 -22.38
C VAL A 157 14.88 24.89 -22.53
N ALA A 158 15.31 24.55 -23.76
CA ALA A 158 15.96 23.29 -24.05
C ALA A 158 17.50 23.39 -23.90
N THR A 159 18.04 22.88 -22.79
CA THR A 159 19.49 22.71 -22.59
C THR A 159 19.96 21.34 -23.12
N ALA A 160 20.61 21.34 -24.29
CA ALA A 160 21.14 20.12 -24.88
C ALA A 160 22.40 19.62 -24.14
N ILE A 161 22.39 18.37 -23.67
CA ILE A 161 23.55 17.73 -23.03
C ILE A 161 24.46 17.13 -24.11
N ASN A 162 25.59 17.77 -24.38
CA ASN A 162 26.61 17.23 -25.28
C ASN A 162 27.48 16.18 -24.53
N LYS A 163 27.74 15.03 -25.15
CA LYS A 163 28.38 13.86 -24.51
C LYS A 163 29.62 13.38 -25.26
N LYS A 164 30.80 13.86 -24.85
CA LYS A 164 32.14 13.39 -25.27
C LYS A 164 33.19 14.06 -24.37
N SER A 165 34.34 13.48 -24.01
CA SER A 165 34.74 12.08 -23.75
C SER A 165 35.80 12.17 -22.64
N LYS A 166 36.00 11.13 -21.83
CA LYS A 166 37.04 11.13 -20.79
C LYS A 166 38.14 10.12 -21.13
N ASP A 167 39.07 10.57 -21.96
CA ASP A 167 40.42 10.03 -22.00
C ASP A 167 41.08 10.24 -20.63
N GLN A 168 41.63 9.17 -20.05
CA GLN A 168 42.64 9.14 -18.97
C GLN A 168 42.97 7.66 -18.64
N ILE A 169 43.87 7.07 -19.43
CA ILE A 169 44.79 5.99 -19.04
C ILE A 169 46.15 6.40 -19.61
#